data_AF-A0A2R8AB45-F1
#
_entry.id   AF-A0A2R8AB45-F1
#
_cell.length_a   1.000
_cell.length_b   1.000
_cell.length_c   1.000
_cell.angle_alpha   90.00
_cell.angle_beta   90.00
_cell.angle_gamma   90.00
#
_symmetry.space_group_name_H-M   'P 1'
#
loop_
_entity.id
_entity.type
_entity.pdbx_description
1 polymer ?
#
loop_
_entity_poly.entity_id
_entity_poly.type
_entity_poly.pdbx_seq_one_letter_code
_entity_poly.pdbx_strand_id
1 'polypeptide(L)'
;MKFGTTFTIGTVAVLLSGCVQSVERSLPEPVVITEPATPVAPVPAPVDLTAGPPNAIPGQCYAQATRPARFDTVSRQVVDRPATETISVIPPTYRTETVPVVIEEAYTRVETIPAVYETVMETVVIEPARERTITVPAEFTTVTESVPVRPSYRSWVVTGRILATGTSSQGGTVIGNRTLSDGTIEALIEFPPEFETVTREELVRPETTRIETIPAVTREVPRRIVVEPARTVEVVVPAVTRDVERTVIATAERIERTPVPATFRTVEDQVEVLPASSEWVTVLCDTAQTATVVRALQRGLAERGYYNGAVDGIIGNRTMRAVRAYQLDLGYDTPAITLIGLQNLGIVS
;
A
#
# COMPACT_ATOMS: atom_id res chain seq x y z
N MET A 1 36.38 -45.16 -50.21
CA MET A 1 34.97 -45.55 -50.43
C MET A 1 34.09 -44.74 -49.49
N LYS A 2 33.01 -44.17 -50.02
CA LYS A 2 31.99 -43.34 -49.34
C LYS A 2 31.02 -44.19 -48.51
N PHE A 3 30.17 -43.48 -47.76
CA PHE A 3 28.99 -43.85 -46.94
C PHE A 3 29.37 -44.12 -45.47
N GLY A 4 29.02 -43.25 -44.51
CA GLY A 4 27.67 -42.76 -44.18
C GLY A 4 27.16 -43.67 -43.06
N THR A 5 26.86 -43.21 -41.83
CA THR A 5 25.54 -42.69 -41.46
C THR A 5 25.57 -42.25 -39.99
N THR A 6 25.16 -40.99 -39.76
CA THR A 6 24.34 -40.41 -38.69
C THR A 6 24.46 -40.94 -37.23
N PHE A 7 25.02 -40.10 -36.36
CA PHE A 7 24.88 -40.16 -34.90
C PHE A 7 23.77 -39.18 -34.48
N THR A 8 22.67 -39.70 -33.93
CA THR A 8 21.62 -38.89 -33.31
C THR A 8 21.91 -38.81 -31.81
N ILE A 9 22.49 -37.70 -31.35
CA ILE A 9 22.60 -37.41 -29.92
C ILE A 9 21.39 -36.55 -29.56
N GLY A 10 20.46 -37.14 -28.82
CA GLY A 10 19.35 -36.42 -28.21
C GLY A 10 19.86 -35.42 -27.19
N THR A 11 19.71 -34.14 -27.50
CA THR A 11 19.94 -33.03 -26.57
C THR A 11 18.85 -33.06 -25.51
N VAL A 12 19.14 -33.60 -24.33
CA VAL A 12 18.32 -33.37 -23.13
C VAL A 12 18.67 -31.98 -22.62
N ALA A 13 17.84 -31.00 -23.00
CA ALA A 13 17.87 -29.66 -22.42
C ALA A 13 17.38 -29.75 -20.97
N VAL A 14 18.31 -29.73 -20.02
CA VAL A 14 18.02 -29.51 -18.60
C VAL A 14 17.70 -28.02 -18.43
N LEU A 15 16.41 -27.69 -18.48
CA LEU A 15 15.90 -26.39 -18.05
C LEU A 15 15.97 -26.32 -16.52
N LEU A 16 17.08 -25.85 -15.96
CA LEU A 16 17.15 -25.32 -14.60
C LEU A 16 16.54 -23.92 -14.59
N SER A 17 15.22 -23.84 -14.80
CA SER A 17 14.43 -22.66 -14.44
C SER A 17 13.96 -22.85 -13.00
N GLY A 18 14.91 -22.73 -12.07
CA GLY A 18 14.60 -22.60 -10.65
C GLY A 18 13.97 -21.22 -10.43
N CYS A 19 12.64 -21.15 -10.45
CA CYS A 19 11.91 -20.03 -9.90
C CYS A 19 12.38 -19.83 -8.46
N VAL A 20 13.06 -18.71 -8.20
CA VAL A 20 13.17 -18.14 -6.85
C VAL A 20 11.75 -17.73 -6.48
N GLN A 21 10.99 -18.66 -5.90
CA GLN A 21 9.76 -18.31 -5.20
C GLN A 21 10.20 -17.53 -3.96
N SER A 22 10.16 -16.21 -4.08
CA SER A 22 10.06 -15.32 -2.93
C SER A 22 8.89 -15.80 -2.09
N VAL A 23 9.18 -16.55 -1.03
CA VAL A 23 8.22 -16.75 0.05
C VAL A 23 8.25 -15.46 0.85
N GLU A 24 7.58 -14.44 0.32
CA GLU A 24 7.05 -13.36 1.14
C GLU A 24 6.04 -14.00 2.07
N ARG A 25 6.52 -14.38 3.27
CA ARG A 25 5.61 -14.58 4.40
C ARG A 25 4.99 -13.22 4.67
N SER A 26 3.82 -13.01 4.07
CA SER A 26 2.89 -11.95 4.44
C SER A 26 2.83 -11.89 5.95
N LEU A 27 3.23 -10.76 6.52
CA LEU A 27 2.94 -10.46 7.91
C LEU A 27 1.44 -10.70 8.12
N PRO A 28 1.02 -11.38 9.19
CA PRO A 28 -0.41 -11.54 9.46
C PRO A 28 -1.01 -10.14 9.50
N GLU A 29 -2.01 -9.90 8.64
CA GLU A 29 -2.79 -8.67 8.66
C GLU A 29 -3.27 -8.44 10.10
N PRO A 30 -3.30 -7.17 10.58
CA PRO A 30 -3.79 -6.89 11.91
C PRO A 30 -5.19 -7.47 12.01
N VAL A 31 -5.37 -8.44 12.90
CA VAL A 31 -6.70 -8.93 13.27
C VAL A 31 -7.43 -7.73 13.84
N VAL A 32 -8.24 -7.09 13.00
CA VAL A 32 -9.21 -6.10 13.43
C VAL A 32 -10.16 -6.87 14.32
N ILE A 33 -9.96 -6.77 15.63
CA ILE A 33 -10.97 -7.15 16.60
C ILE A 33 -12.08 -6.13 16.35
N THR A 34 -13.01 -6.48 15.45
CA THR A 34 -14.28 -5.80 15.34
C THR A 34 -14.94 -5.97 16.69
N GLU A 35 -14.85 -4.92 17.50
CA GLU A 35 -15.61 -4.77 18.72
C GLU A 35 -17.07 -5.11 18.36
N PRO A 36 -17.67 -6.18 18.94
CA PRO A 36 -19.04 -6.50 18.60
C PRO A 36 -19.86 -5.26 18.95
N ALA A 37 -20.49 -4.68 17.94
CA ALA A 37 -21.33 -3.50 18.09
C ALA A 37 -22.25 -3.75 19.27
N THR A 38 -22.11 -2.95 20.33
CA THR A 38 -23.04 -2.96 21.46
C THR A 38 -24.43 -2.86 20.84
N PRO A 39 -25.32 -3.86 21.05
CA PRO A 39 -26.66 -3.76 20.53
C PRO A 39 -27.30 -2.57 21.23
N VAL A 40 -27.42 -1.45 20.50
CA VAL A 40 -28.19 -0.30 20.95
C VAL A 40 -29.62 -0.81 21.12
N ALA A 41 -30.04 -1.00 22.36
CA ALA A 41 -31.39 -1.44 22.67
C ALA A 41 -32.37 -0.50 21.94
N PRO A 42 -33.40 -1.04 21.26
CA PRO A 42 -34.36 -0.21 20.56
C PRO A 42 -35.01 0.75 21.56
N VAL A 43 -34.95 2.05 21.25
CA VAL A 43 -35.63 3.08 22.03
C VAL A 43 -37.09 2.66 22.19
N PRO A 44 -37.62 2.53 23.42
CA PRO A 44 -39.01 2.10 23.60
C PRO A 44 -39.92 3.11 22.91
N ALA A 45 -40.85 2.60 22.10
CA ALA A 45 -41.80 3.43 21.36
C ALA A 45 -42.56 4.36 22.32
N PRO A 46 -42.90 5.59 21.90
CA PRO A 46 -43.67 6.51 22.72
C PRO A 46 -45.00 5.87 23.09
N VAL A 47 -45.22 5.71 24.39
CA VAL A 47 -46.45 5.13 24.94
C VAL A 47 -47.56 6.17 24.80
N ASP A 48 -48.61 5.87 24.04
CA ASP A 48 -49.81 6.71 23.98
C ASP A 48 -50.59 6.57 25.30
N LEU A 49 -50.38 7.55 26.19
CA LEU A 49 -50.99 7.59 27.51
C LEU A 49 -52.51 7.90 27.49
N THR A 50 -53.11 8.10 26.31
CA THR A 50 -54.53 8.46 26.18
C THR A 50 -55.43 7.30 25.74
N ALA A 51 -54.85 6.17 25.34
CA ALA A 51 -55.59 4.98 24.96
C ALA A 51 -55.73 4.01 26.15
N GLY A 52 -56.97 3.72 26.56
CA GLY A 52 -57.25 2.61 27.49
C GLY A 52 -56.87 1.24 26.89
N PRO A 53 -56.95 0.14 27.66
CA PRO A 53 -56.62 -1.18 27.14
C PRO A 53 -57.48 -1.51 25.91
N PRO A 54 -56.90 -2.08 24.83
CA PRO A 54 -57.60 -2.31 23.58
C PRO A 54 -58.81 -3.25 23.70
N ASN A 55 -58.84 -4.09 24.75
CA ASN A 55 -59.92 -5.04 25.04
C ASN A 55 -60.46 -4.88 26.47
N ALA A 56 -60.93 -3.68 26.83
CA ALA A 56 -61.50 -3.42 28.15
C ALA A 56 -62.81 -4.21 28.38
N ILE A 57 -62.83 -5.08 29.38
CA ILE A 57 -64.05 -5.79 29.82
C ILE A 57 -64.91 -4.87 30.69
N PRO A 58 -66.21 -4.70 30.39
CA PRO A 58 -67.12 -3.92 31.24
C PRO A 58 -67.15 -4.43 32.69
N GLY A 59 -67.06 -3.51 33.65
CA GLY A 59 -67.05 -3.83 35.08
C GLY A 59 -65.68 -4.17 35.67
N GLN A 60 -64.61 -4.19 34.86
CA GLN A 60 -63.24 -4.30 35.35
C GLN A 60 -62.50 -2.96 35.31
N CYS A 61 -61.57 -2.78 36.23
CA CYS A 61 -60.70 -1.62 36.30
C CYS A 61 -59.29 -2.00 35.86
N TYR A 62 -58.64 -1.09 35.13
CA TYR A 62 -57.31 -1.32 34.58
C TYR A 62 -56.39 -0.17 34.98
N ALA A 63 -55.12 -0.49 35.23
CA ALA A 63 -54.07 0.50 35.38
C ALA A 63 -52.87 0.11 34.53
N GLN A 64 -52.10 1.11 34.12
CA GLN A 64 -50.82 0.86 33.50
C GLN A 64 -49.83 0.38 34.56
N ALA A 65 -49.16 -0.73 34.29
CA ALA A 65 -48.07 -1.25 35.09
C ALA A 65 -46.83 -1.39 34.22
N THR A 66 -45.69 -1.01 34.79
CA THR A 66 -44.39 -1.13 34.14
C THR A 66 -43.69 -2.36 34.69
N ARG A 67 -43.32 -3.31 33.83
CA ARG A 67 -42.36 -4.35 34.18
C ARG A 67 -40.96 -3.75 34.08
N PRO A 68 -40.15 -3.76 35.16
CA PRO A 68 -38.79 -3.23 35.10
C PRO A 68 -37.89 -4.10 34.21
N ALA A 69 -36.85 -3.50 33.64
CA ALA A 69 -35.84 -4.22 32.88
C ALA A 69 -35.08 -5.21 33.77
N ARG A 70 -34.71 -6.37 33.21
CA ARG A 70 -33.91 -7.40 33.89
C ARG A 70 -32.51 -7.44 33.30
N PHE A 71 -31.50 -7.35 34.17
CA PHE A 71 -30.09 -7.42 33.81
C PHE A 71 -29.47 -8.73 34.33
N ASP A 72 -28.57 -9.33 33.55
CA ASP A 72 -27.71 -10.43 33.99
C ASP A 72 -26.25 -9.99 33.98
N THR A 73 -25.46 -10.51 34.91
CA THR A 73 -24.02 -10.24 34.99
C THR A 73 -23.23 -11.21 34.12
N VAL A 74 -22.50 -10.68 33.14
CA VAL A 74 -21.65 -11.48 32.26
C VAL A 74 -20.18 -11.14 32.53
N SER A 75 -19.36 -12.15 32.79
CA SER A 75 -17.92 -11.98 32.96
C SER A 75 -17.19 -12.05 31.62
N ARG A 76 -16.38 -11.04 31.31
CA ARG A 76 -15.57 -10.97 30.08
C ARG A 76 -14.09 -10.75 30.43
N GLN A 77 -13.19 -11.50 29.80
CA GLN A 77 -11.75 -11.24 29.91
C GLN A 77 -11.36 -10.15 28.94
N VAL A 78 -10.70 -9.11 29.45
CA VAL A 78 -10.17 -7.98 28.68
C VAL A 78 -8.65 -7.97 28.82
N VAL A 79 -7.94 -7.63 27.74
CA VAL A 79 -6.47 -7.53 27.74
C VAL A 79 -6.05 -6.42 28.70
N ASP A 80 -5.29 -6.79 29.73
CA ASP A 80 -4.69 -5.85 30.69
C ASP A 80 -3.32 -5.39 30.21
N ARG A 81 -2.49 -6.32 29.70
CA ARG A 81 -1.24 -6.02 29.01
C ARG A 81 -1.14 -6.83 27.72
N PRO A 82 -0.86 -6.17 26.57
CA PRO A 82 -0.73 -6.88 25.31
C PRO A 82 0.54 -7.75 25.29
N ALA A 83 0.54 -8.76 24.43
CA ALA A 83 1.74 -9.56 24.19
C ALA A 83 2.84 -8.68 23.60
N THR A 84 4.06 -8.85 24.08
CA THR A 84 5.23 -8.09 23.61
C THR A 84 6.38 -9.02 23.27
N GLU A 85 7.38 -8.52 22.55
CA GLU A 85 8.60 -9.25 22.23
C GLU A 85 9.80 -8.57 22.90
N THR A 86 10.63 -9.35 23.59
CA THR A 86 11.94 -8.86 24.06
C THR A 86 13.00 -9.23 23.02
N ILE A 87 13.77 -8.24 22.59
CA ILE A 87 14.85 -8.39 21.61
C ILE A 87 16.18 -8.41 22.35
N SER A 88 16.96 -9.47 22.18
CA SER A 88 18.33 -9.57 22.66
C SER A 88 19.30 -9.67 21.49
N VAL A 89 20.31 -8.79 21.46
CA VAL A 89 21.35 -8.78 20.42
C VAL A 89 22.56 -9.54 20.96
N ILE A 90 22.90 -10.66 20.32
CA ILE A 90 24.07 -11.46 20.67
C ILE A 90 25.23 -11.02 19.76
N PRO A 91 26.31 -10.45 20.32
CA PRO A 91 27.40 -9.88 19.53
C PRO A 91 28.16 -10.95 18.73
N PRO A 92 28.83 -10.57 17.63
CA PRO A 92 29.64 -11.49 16.85
C PRO A 92 30.88 -11.91 17.62
N THR A 93 31.34 -13.14 17.39
CA THR A 93 32.61 -13.63 17.92
C THR A 93 33.66 -13.68 16.82
N TYR A 94 34.92 -13.46 17.19
CA TYR A 94 36.05 -13.40 16.27
C TYR A 94 37.04 -14.51 16.53
N ARG A 95 37.73 -14.97 15.48
CA ARG A 95 38.86 -15.90 15.57
C ARG A 95 39.98 -15.45 14.64
N THR A 96 41.23 -15.70 15.02
CA THR A 96 42.39 -15.44 14.18
C THR A 96 42.64 -16.58 13.21
N GLU A 97 42.93 -16.24 11.96
CA GLU A 97 43.30 -17.17 10.89
C GLU A 97 44.64 -16.71 10.29
N THR A 98 45.58 -17.63 10.13
CA THR A 98 46.90 -17.35 9.56
C THR A 98 46.88 -17.62 8.07
N VAL A 99 47.15 -16.59 7.27
CA VAL A 99 47.20 -16.69 5.80
C VAL A 99 48.62 -16.42 5.31
N PRO A 100 49.23 -17.32 4.51
CA PRO A 100 50.54 -17.07 3.92
C PRO A 100 50.39 -15.99 2.84
N VAL A 101 51.12 -14.89 3.01
CA VAL A 101 51.20 -13.81 2.02
C VAL A 101 52.58 -13.86 1.38
N VAL A 102 52.62 -13.90 0.04
CA VAL A 102 53.86 -13.80 -0.73
C VAL A 102 54.41 -12.38 -0.56
N ILE A 103 55.58 -12.27 0.06
CA ILE A 103 56.26 -10.98 0.26
C ILE A 103 57.30 -10.72 -0.83
N GLU A 104 57.83 -11.79 -1.43
CA GLU A 104 58.71 -11.73 -2.59
C GLU A 104 58.28 -12.82 -3.57
N GLU A 105 57.90 -12.39 -4.77
CA GLU A 105 57.48 -13.28 -5.84
C GLU A 105 58.65 -14.13 -6.35
N ALA A 106 58.37 -15.36 -6.77
CA ALA A 106 59.37 -16.22 -7.39
C ALA A 106 59.90 -15.54 -8.65
N TYR A 107 61.21 -15.53 -8.83
CA TYR A 107 61.83 -14.99 -10.03
C TYR A 107 62.88 -15.96 -10.58
N THR A 108 63.04 -15.94 -11.89
CA THR A 108 63.97 -16.80 -12.61
C THR A 108 65.22 -16.01 -12.96
N ARG A 109 66.40 -16.52 -12.58
CA ARG A 109 67.67 -15.96 -13.05
C ARG A 109 68.24 -16.86 -14.14
N VAL A 110 68.68 -16.21 -15.21
CA VAL A 110 69.18 -16.86 -16.43
C VAL A 110 70.70 -16.85 -16.44
N GLU A 111 71.32 -18.02 -16.52
CA GLU A 111 72.75 -18.18 -16.83
C GLU A 111 72.95 -18.55 -18.31
N THR A 112 73.83 -17.83 -19.01
CA THR A 112 73.94 -17.90 -20.49
C THR A 112 75.16 -18.70 -20.94
N ILE A 113 74.94 -19.77 -21.70
CA ILE A 113 75.98 -20.51 -22.43
C ILE A 113 76.03 -19.96 -23.87
N PRO A 114 77.19 -19.55 -24.42
CA PRO A 114 77.27 -18.86 -25.71
C PRO A 114 77.02 -19.79 -26.92
N ALA A 115 76.57 -19.22 -28.03
CA ALA A 115 76.13 -19.96 -29.23
C ALA A 115 77.24 -20.17 -30.27
N VAL A 116 77.08 -21.20 -31.10
CA VAL A 116 77.93 -21.51 -32.26
C VAL A 116 77.19 -21.17 -33.57
N TYR A 117 77.89 -20.54 -34.52
CA TYR A 117 77.28 -19.82 -35.64
C TYR A 117 77.88 -20.19 -37.02
N GLU A 118 77.04 -20.22 -38.07
CA GLU A 118 77.37 -20.39 -39.51
C GLU A 118 76.57 -19.36 -40.35
N THR A 119 76.97 -18.99 -41.59
CA THR A 119 76.31 -17.89 -42.35
C THR A 119 75.65 -18.34 -43.65
N VAL A 120 74.36 -18.01 -43.85
CA VAL A 120 73.51 -18.37 -45.00
C VAL A 120 72.70 -17.15 -45.46
N MET A 121 72.50 -16.96 -46.77
CA MET A 121 71.79 -15.79 -47.34
C MET A 121 70.27 -15.95 -47.24
N GLU A 122 69.57 -14.96 -46.68
CA GLU A 122 68.10 -14.96 -46.54
C GLU A 122 67.47 -13.69 -47.11
N THR A 123 66.40 -13.85 -47.90
CA THR A 123 65.56 -12.77 -48.43
C THR A 123 64.63 -12.26 -47.34
N VAL A 124 64.94 -11.08 -46.79
CA VAL A 124 64.12 -10.47 -45.74
C VAL A 124 63.27 -9.35 -46.34
N VAL A 125 61.96 -9.42 -46.11
CA VAL A 125 61.02 -8.34 -46.39
C VAL A 125 61.30 -7.22 -45.38
N ILE A 126 61.95 -6.14 -45.82
CA ILE A 126 62.30 -5.00 -44.95
C ILE A 126 61.03 -4.27 -44.54
N GLU A 127 60.10 -4.14 -45.47
CA GLU A 127 58.82 -3.48 -45.23
C GLU A 127 57.71 -4.36 -45.82
N PRO A 128 56.81 -4.92 -44.97
CA PRO A 128 55.71 -5.74 -45.45
C PRO A 128 54.71 -4.90 -46.25
N ALA A 129 54.04 -5.53 -47.20
CA ALA A 129 52.96 -4.88 -47.93
C ALA A 129 51.93 -4.40 -46.92
N ARG A 130 51.54 -3.13 -47.00
CA ARG A 130 50.63 -2.52 -46.04
C ARG A 130 49.50 -1.81 -46.75
N GLU A 131 48.35 -1.87 -46.12
CA GLU A 131 47.12 -1.27 -46.59
C GLU A 131 46.91 0.06 -45.87
N ARG A 132 46.62 1.12 -46.63
CA ARG A 132 46.22 2.40 -46.06
C ARG A 132 44.78 2.68 -46.45
N THR A 133 43.96 2.87 -45.42
CA THR A 133 42.57 3.28 -45.57
C THR A 133 42.51 4.79 -45.76
N ILE A 134 41.91 5.23 -46.87
CA ILE A 134 41.62 6.64 -47.14
C ILE A 134 40.12 6.83 -46.96
N THR A 135 39.78 7.77 -46.09
CA THR A 135 38.39 8.15 -45.79
C THR A 135 37.90 9.18 -46.79
N VAL A 136 36.82 8.85 -47.50
CA VAL A 136 36.13 9.75 -48.43
C VAL A 136 34.97 10.38 -47.66
N PRO A 137 35.00 11.71 -47.40
CA PRO A 137 34.01 12.38 -46.56
C PRO A 137 32.62 12.37 -47.20
N ALA A 138 31.59 12.49 -46.36
CA ALA A 138 30.19 12.57 -46.79
C ALA A 138 29.92 13.87 -47.57
N GLU A 139 29.06 13.77 -48.60
CA GLU A 139 28.62 14.92 -49.40
C GLU A 139 27.16 15.28 -49.05
N PHE A 140 26.93 16.55 -48.73
CA PHE A 140 25.62 17.12 -48.38
C PHE A 140 25.19 18.14 -49.43
N THR A 141 23.87 18.26 -49.64
CA THR A 141 23.28 19.35 -50.44
C THR A 141 22.27 20.11 -49.60
N THR A 142 22.15 21.43 -49.81
CA THR A 142 21.16 22.26 -49.12
C THR A 142 19.88 22.36 -49.93
N VAL A 143 18.76 22.00 -49.30
CA VAL A 143 17.42 22.12 -49.89
C VAL A 143 16.64 23.19 -49.12
N THR A 144 16.04 24.13 -49.85
CA THR A 144 15.24 25.24 -49.30
C THR A 144 13.75 24.96 -49.44
N GLU A 145 12.99 25.04 -48.34
CA GLU A 145 11.53 24.90 -48.32
C GLU A 145 10.90 26.16 -47.69
N SER A 146 9.89 26.74 -48.35
CA SER A 146 9.19 27.95 -47.87
C SER A 146 7.93 27.58 -47.10
N VAL A 147 7.91 27.86 -45.80
CA VAL A 147 6.80 27.50 -44.90
C VAL A 147 5.99 28.75 -44.54
N PRO A 148 4.63 28.72 -44.63
CA PRO A 148 3.80 29.85 -44.23
C PRO A 148 3.82 30.02 -42.70
N VAL A 149 4.43 31.10 -42.23
CA VAL A 149 4.52 31.40 -40.79
C VAL A 149 3.34 32.24 -40.30
N ARG A 150 2.65 32.93 -41.21
CA ARG A 150 1.41 33.67 -40.89
C ARG A 150 0.42 33.59 -42.04
N PRO A 151 -0.80 33.05 -41.85
CA PRO A 151 -1.83 33.02 -42.89
C PRO A 151 -2.41 34.41 -43.15
N SER A 152 -3.10 34.61 -44.29
CA SER A 152 -3.76 35.90 -44.56
C SER A 152 -4.79 36.21 -43.47
N TYR A 153 -4.80 37.46 -43.03
CA TYR A 153 -5.75 37.91 -42.02
C TYR A 153 -6.31 39.28 -42.37
N ARG A 154 -7.54 39.52 -41.92
CA ARG A 154 -8.24 40.79 -42.11
C ARG A 154 -8.29 41.58 -40.82
N SER A 155 -7.93 42.85 -40.87
CA SER A 155 -8.03 43.75 -39.73
C SER A 155 -8.66 45.07 -40.15
N TRP A 156 -9.48 45.63 -39.26
CA TRP A 156 -9.92 47.02 -39.39
C TRP A 156 -8.76 47.92 -38.97
N VAL A 157 -8.42 48.87 -39.83
CA VAL A 157 -7.42 49.89 -39.54
C VAL A 157 -8.10 51.24 -39.68
N VAL A 158 -7.89 52.13 -38.71
CA VAL A 158 -8.40 53.51 -38.77
C VAL A 158 -7.65 54.26 -39.87
N THR A 159 -8.37 54.72 -40.89
CA THR A 159 -7.79 55.39 -42.07
C THR A 159 -8.16 56.86 -42.15
N GLY A 160 -9.14 57.32 -41.37
CA GLY A 160 -9.61 58.71 -41.33
C GLY A 160 -10.32 59.20 -42.60
N ARG A 161 -10.33 58.37 -43.66
CA ARG A 161 -11.03 58.56 -44.94
C ARG A 161 -11.40 57.21 -45.54
N ILE A 162 -12.40 57.21 -46.42
CA ILE A 162 -12.81 56.02 -47.16
C ILE A 162 -11.73 55.70 -48.21
N LEU A 163 -11.20 54.48 -48.18
CA LEU A 163 -10.23 53.99 -49.18
C LEU A 163 -10.95 53.21 -50.28
N ALA A 164 -10.61 53.43 -51.54
CA ALA A 164 -11.14 52.63 -52.64
C ALA A 164 -10.64 51.18 -52.53
N THR A 165 -11.47 50.21 -52.94
CA THR A 165 -11.11 48.79 -53.01
C THR A 165 -9.88 48.61 -53.89
N GLY A 166 -8.80 48.04 -53.33
CA GLY A 166 -7.51 47.94 -53.99
C GLY A 166 -6.34 47.87 -52.99
N THR A 167 -5.11 47.97 -53.48
CA THR A 167 -3.91 47.87 -52.62
C THR A 167 -3.83 49.05 -51.66
N SER A 168 -3.76 48.78 -50.35
CA SER A 168 -3.58 49.78 -49.32
C SER A 168 -2.10 50.16 -49.18
N SER A 169 -1.83 51.44 -48.89
CA SER A 169 -0.49 51.89 -48.48
C SER A 169 -0.05 51.31 -47.13
N GLN A 170 -0.97 50.74 -46.36
CA GLN A 170 -0.70 50.06 -45.09
C GLN A 170 -0.27 48.59 -45.29
N GLY A 171 -0.18 48.11 -46.54
CA GLY A 171 0.08 46.72 -46.89
C GLY A 171 -1.21 45.90 -46.93
N GLY A 172 -1.42 45.10 -47.97
CA GLY A 172 -2.66 44.33 -48.16
C GLY A 172 -3.72 45.00 -49.03
N THR A 173 -4.86 44.36 -49.17
CA THR A 173 -5.96 44.76 -50.07
C THR A 173 -7.15 45.26 -49.26
N VAL A 174 -7.63 46.48 -49.55
CA VAL A 174 -8.83 47.07 -48.96
C VAL A 174 -10.06 46.36 -49.52
N ILE A 175 -10.86 45.77 -48.64
CA ILE A 175 -12.08 45.03 -49.00
C ILE A 175 -13.34 45.88 -48.78
N GLY A 176 -13.33 46.76 -47.77
CA GLY A 176 -14.48 47.61 -47.48
C GLY A 176 -14.17 48.70 -46.46
N ASN A 177 -15.10 49.63 -46.28
CA ASN A 177 -14.98 50.72 -45.30
C ASN A 177 -16.23 50.78 -44.43
N ARG A 178 -16.08 51.32 -43.22
CA ARG A 178 -17.18 51.65 -42.32
C ARG A 178 -16.91 52.95 -41.58
N THR A 179 -17.97 53.66 -41.22
CA THR A 179 -17.90 54.84 -40.36
C THR A 179 -18.57 54.50 -39.04
N LEU A 180 -17.85 54.71 -37.94
CA LEU A 180 -18.33 54.51 -36.57
C LEU A 180 -19.11 55.73 -36.10
N SER A 181 -19.91 55.56 -35.04
CA SER A 181 -20.87 56.55 -34.53
C SER A 181 -20.22 57.84 -34.02
N ASP A 182 -18.92 57.80 -33.73
CA ASP A 182 -18.06 58.90 -33.29
C ASP A 182 -17.45 59.71 -34.46
N GLY A 183 -17.70 59.30 -35.72
CA GLY A 183 -17.18 59.93 -36.93
C GLY A 183 -15.87 59.32 -37.44
N THR A 184 -15.31 58.31 -36.75
CA THR A 184 -14.06 57.66 -37.16
C THR A 184 -14.29 56.72 -38.34
N ILE A 185 -13.47 56.85 -39.40
CA ILE A 185 -13.54 56.00 -40.60
C ILE A 185 -12.47 54.91 -40.54
N GLU A 186 -12.90 53.67 -40.66
CA GLU A 186 -12.04 52.48 -40.70
C GLU A 186 -12.19 51.74 -42.03
N ALA A 187 -11.08 51.19 -42.51
CA ALA A 187 -11.03 50.31 -43.67
C ALA A 187 -10.68 48.88 -43.23
N LEU A 188 -11.36 47.89 -43.79
CA LEU A 188 -11.04 46.48 -43.62
C LEU A 188 -10.01 46.08 -44.66
N ILE A 189 -8.81 45.72 -44.19
CA ILE A 189 -7.68 45.36 -45.06
C ILE A 189 -7.33 43.89 -44.83
N GLU A 190 -7.21 43.13 -45.91
CA GLU A 190 -6.68 41.76 -45.90
C GLU A 190 -5.19 41.77 -46.24
N PHE A 191 -4.37 41.30 -45.31
CA PHE A 191 -2.93 41.20 -45.46
C PHE A 191 -2.55 39.82 -46.05
N PRO A 192 -1.63 39.75 -47.02
CA PRO A 192 -1.20 38.48 -47.62
C PRO A 192 -0.45 37.60 -46.60
N PRO A 193 -0.36 36.27 -46.82
CA PRO A 193 0.39 35.40 -45.93
C PRO A 193 1.89 35.67 -46.02
N GLU A 194 2.58 35.58 -44.87
CA GLU A 194 4.03 35.71 -44.78
C GLU A 194 4.67 34.31 -44.72
N PHE A 195 5.72 34.11 -45.52
CA PHE A 195 6.48 32.86 -45.60
C PHE A 195 7.89 33.07 -45.08
N GLU A 196 8.42 32.05 -44.37
CA GLU A 196 9.82 31.99 -43.96
C GLU A 196 10.49 30.81 -44.67
N THR A 197 11.67 31.04 -45.26
CA THR A 197 12.45 29.99 -45.93
C THR A 197 13.37 29.29 -44.95
N VAL A 198 13.15 27.99 -44.75
CA VAL A 198 13.99 27.14 -43.91
C VAL A 198 14.94 26.34 -44.81
N THR A 199 16.22 26.36 -44.50
CA THR A 199 17.25 25.56 -45.16
C THR A 199 17.53 24.30 -44.35
N ARG A 200 17.58 23.13 -45.00
CA ARG A 200 18.02 21.88 -44.39
C ARG A 200 19.04 21.18 -45.29
N GLU A 201 20.10 20.65 -44.69
CA GLU A 201 21.09 19.82 -45.38
C GLU A 201 20.59 18.38 -45.48
N GLU A 202 20.60 17.82 -46.70
CA GLU A 202 20.26 16.44 -46.99
C GLU A 202 21.53 15.67 -47.41
N LEU A 203 21.74 14.50 -46.82
CA LEU A 203 22.90 13.64 -47.06
C LEU A 203 22.75 12.92 -48.40
N VAL A 204 23.57 13.29 -49.40
CA VAL A 204 23.52 12.70 -50.74
C VAL A 204 24.35 11.42 -50.82
N ARG A 205 25.53 11.43 -50.19
CA ARG A 205 26.41 10.25 -50.11
C ARG A 205 27.01 10.11 -48.72
N PRO A 206 26.86 8.95 -48.06
CA PRO A 206 27.47 8.70 -46.76
C PRO A 206 28.98 8.53 -46.90
N GLU A 207 29.69 8.83 -45.82
CA GLU A 207 31.13 8.64 -45.70
C GLU A 207 31.50 7.17 -45.95
N THR A 208 32.52 6.94 -46.78
CA THR A 208 32.99 5.60 -47.09
C THR A 208 34.52 5.54 -47.07
N THR A 209 35.06 4.35 -46.82
CA THR A 209 36.51 4.13 -46.76
C THR A 209 36.94 3.21 -47.88
N ARG A 210 38.07 3.53 -48.53
CA ARG A 210 38.69 2.68 -49.55
C ARG A 210 40.13 2.36 -49.16
N ILE A 211 40.51 1.11 -49.36
CA ILE A 211 41.82 0.58 -49.02
C ILE A 211 42.72 0.61 -50.27
N GLU A 212 43.93 1.17 -50.12
CA GLU A 212 44.98 1.16 -51.13
C GLU A 212 46.19 0.37 -50.60
N THR A 213 46.68 -0.61 -51.37
CA THR A 213 47.75 -1.54 -50.95
C THR A 213 49.10 -1.08 -51.50
N ILE A 214 50.06 -0.84 -50.60
CA ILE A 214 51.46 -0.54 -50.93
C ILE A 214 52.26 -1.85 -50.92
N PRO A 215 52.99 -2.20 -52.00
CA PRO A 215 53.68 -3.49 -52.10
C PRO A 215 54.90 -3.58 -51.19
N ALA A 216 55.28 -4.82 -50.85
CA ALA A 216 56.39 -5.11 -49.94
C ALA A 216 57.75 -4.85 -50.59
N VAL A 217 58.70 -4.32 -49.81
CA VAL A 217 60.09 -4.10 -50.24
C VAL A 217 60.99 -5.17 -49.61
N THR A 218 61.72 -5.92 -50.44
CA THR A 218 62.56 -7.05 -50.01
C THR A 218 64.04 -6.83 -50.31
N ARG A 219 64.93 -7.34 -49.45
CA ARG A 219 66.39 -7.31 -49.63
C ARG A 219 67.03 -8.59 -49.12
N GLU A 220 68.05 -9.08 -49.83
CA GLU A 220 68.84 -10.23 -49.40
C GLU A 220 69.90 -9.80 -48.39
N VAL A 221 69.94 -10.47 -47.23
CA VAL A 221 70.90 -10.16 -46.16
C VAL A 221 71.59 -11.45 -45.72
N PRO A 222 72.94 -11.45 -45.54
CA PRO A 222 73.64 -12.60 -44.97
C PRO A 222 73.17 -12.81 -43.53
N ARG A 223 72.50 -13.94 -43.27
CA ARG A 223 72.04 -14.33 -41.94
C ARG A 223 73.01 -15.34 -41.36
N ARG A 224 73.61 -14.97 -40.23
CA ARG A 224 74.39 -15.91 -39.43
C ARG A 224 73.44 -16.81 -38.64
N ILE A 225 73.12 -17.98 -39.18
CA ILE A 225 72.31 -19.00 -38.54
C ILE A 225 73.09 -19.69 -37.40
N VAL A 226 72.37 -20.00 -36.33
CA VAL A 226 72.96 -20.57 -35.12
C VAL A 226 72.84 -22.08 -35.22
N VAL A 227 73.96 -22.77 -35.42
CA VAL A 227 73.99 -24.24 -35.56
C VAL A 227 73.67 -24.87 -34.22
N GLU A 228 74.18 -24.28 -33.14
CA GLU A 228 73.82 -24.63 -31.76
C GLU A 228 73.48 -23.36 -30.98
N PRO A 229 72.20 -23.13 -30.65
CA PRO A 229 71.76 -21.89 -30.02
C PRO A 229 72.34 -21.71 -28.62
N ALA A 230 72.67 -20.46 -28.28
CA ALA A 230 72.98 -20.08 -26.90
C ALA A 230 71.77 -20.49 -26.07
N ARG A 231 71.99 -21.39 -25.13
CA ARG A 231 70.93 -21.86 -24.26
C ARG A 231 71.10 -21.25 -22.89
N THR A 232 69.98 -20.82 -22.36
CA THR A 232 69.84 -20.23 -21.05
C THR A 232 69.25 -21.29 -20.14
N VAL A 233 69.97 -21.64 -19.07
CA VAL A 233 69.41 -22.50 -18.04
C VAL A 233 68.77 -21.58 -17.00
N GLU A 234 67.46 -21.71 -16.83
CA GLU A 234 66.69 -20.96 -15.84
C GLU A 234 66.84 -21.64 -14.48
N VAL A 235 67.43 -20.92 -13.52
CA VAL A 235 67.44 -21.35 -12.11
C VAL A 235 66.31 -20.61 -11.41
N VAL A 236 65.28 -21.36 -10.99
CA VAL A 236 64.07 -20.84 -10.33
C VAL A 236 64.39 -20.59 -8.85
N VAL A 237 64.33 -19.33 -8.41
CA VAL A 237 64.39 -18.99 -6.98
C VAL A 237 62.94 -18.97 -6.45
N PRO A 238 62.61 -19.80 -5.44
CA PRO A 238 61.22 -19.91 -4.96
C PRO A 238 60.76 -18.64 -4.26
N ALA A 239 59.46 -18.37 -4.33
CA ALA A 239 58.82 -17.25 -3.65
C ALA A 239 58.98 -17.36 -2.13
N VAL A 240 59.21 -16.24 -1.46
CA VAL A 240 59.26 -16.17 0.01
C VAL A 240 57.89 -15.76 0.52
N THR A 241 57.27 -16.61 1.33
CA THR A 241 55.99 -16.36 2.00
C THR A 241 56.20 -15.99 3.46
N ARG A 242 55.35 -15.10 3.99
CA ARG A 242 55.25 -14.81 5.42
C ARG A 242 53.81 -15.01 5.88
N ASP A 243 53.64 -15.69 6.99
CA ASP A 243 52.33 -15.89 7.60
C ASP A 243 51.87 -14.60 8.29
N VAL A 244 50.68 -14.13 7.94
CA VAL A 244 50.06 -12.94 8.53
C VAL A 244 48.76 -13.37 9.20
N GLU A 245 48.58 -12.99 10.47
CA GLU A 245 47.35 -13.22 11.22
C GLU A 245 46.26 -12.22 10.79
N ARG A 246 45.08 -12.72 10.42
CA ARG A 246 43.91 -11.90 10.16
C ARG A 246 42.74 -12.37 11.01
N THR A 247 42.07 -11.42 11.65
CA THR A 247 40.86 -11.69 12.44
C THR A 247 39.66 -11.85 11.51
N VAL A 248 38.98 -12.99 11.58
CA VAL A 248 37.75 -13.29 10.83
C VAL A 248 36.57 -13.47 11.78
N ILE A 249 35.35 -13.17 11.31
CA ILE A 249 34.11 -13.37 12.07
C ILE A 249 33.86 -14.88 12.15
N ALA A 250 33.87 -15.44 13.36
CA ALA A 250 33.63 -16.85 13.60
C ALA A 250 32.14 -17.17 13.71
N THR A 251 31.39 -16.34 14.44
CA THR A 251 29.92 -16.39 14.48
C THR A 251 29.40 -14.98 14.28
N ALA A 252 28.49 -14.82 13.32
CA ALA A 252 27.87 -13.53 13.03
C ALA A 252 26.94 -13.09 14.17
N GLU A 253 26.73 -11.78 14.25
CA GLU A 253 25.75 -11.19 15.16
C GLU A 253 24.36 -11.78 14.87
N ARG A 254 23.64 -12.16 15.92
CA ARG A 254 22.27 -12.65 15.77
C ARG A 254 21.33 -11.99 16.75
N ILE A 255 20.08 -11.85 16.33
CA ILE A 255 19.00 -11.29 17.14
C ILE A 255 18.13 -12.45 17.64
N GLU A 256 17.95 -12.54 18.94
CA GLU A 256 17.07 -13.50 19.59
C GLU A 256 15.80 -12.80 20.08
N ARG A 257 14.64 -13.31 19.66
CA ARG A 257 13.32 -12.76 20.04
C ARG A 257 12.62 -13.71 20.98
N THR A 258 12.29 -13.25 22.19
CA THR A 258 11.53 -14.03 23.17
C THR A 258 10.12 -13.44 23.32
N PRO A 259 9.05 -14.22 23.05
CA PRO A 259 7.69 -13.73 23.20
C PRO A 259 7.28 -13.67 24.67
N VAL A 260 6.70 -12.54 25.08
CA VAL A 260 6.08 -12.33 26.40
C VAL A 260 4.55 -12.38 26.21
N PRO A 261 3.84 -13.33 26.86
CA PRO A 261 2.41 -13.52 26.65
C PRO A 261 1.59 -12.34 27.21
N ALA A 262 0.42 -12.10 26.60
CA ALA A 262 -0.54 -11.11 27.09
C ALA A 262 -1.13 -11.53 28.45
N THR A 263 -1.42 -10.56 29.31
CA THR A 263 -2.15 -10.79 30.57
C THR A 263 -3.57 -10.27 30.46
N PHE A 264 -4.54 -11.00 31.03
CA PHE A 264 -5.96 -10.67 30.97
C PHE A 264 -6.50 -10.34 32.37
N ARG A 265 -7.50 -9.45 32.41
CA ARG A 265 -8.28 -9.13 33.62
C ARG A 265 -9.75 -9.42 33.36
N THR A 266 -10.43 -10.04 34.32
CA THR A 266 -11.87 -10.26 34.25
C THR A 266 -12.62 -8.99 34.63
N VAL A 267 -13.60 -8.62 33.81
CA VAL A 267 -14.51 -7.51 34.05
C VAL A 267 -15.93 -8.07 34.07
N GLU A 268 -16.72 -7.65 35.06
CA GLU A 268 -18.14 -7.94 35.16
C GLU A 268 -18.94 -6.86 34.45
N ASP A 269 -19.85 -7.26 33.59
CA ASP A 269 -20.67 -6.39 32.76
C ASP A 269 -22.16 -6.70 33.00
N GLN A 270 -23.00 -5.67 33.09
CA GLN A 270 -24.44 -5.83 33.31
C GLN A 270 -25.14 -5.72 31.95
N VAL A 271 -25.62 -6.85 31.44
CA VAL A 271 -26.29 -6.90 30.14
C VAL A 271 -27.79 -6.95 30.36
N GLU A 272 -28.53 -6.07 29.70
CA GLU A 272 -30.00 -6.09 29.69
C GLU A 272 -30.49 -7.31 28.91
N VAL A 273 -31.18 -8.22 29.59
CA VAL A 273 -31.70 -9.47 29.00
C VAL A 273 -33.17 -9.33 28.65
N LEU A 274 -33.93 -8.52 29.41
CA LEU A 274 -35.32 -8.19 29.11
C LEU A 274 -35.53 -6.69 29.28
N PRO A 275 -36.09 -6.00 28.27
CA PRO A 275 -36.35 -4.57 28.37
C PRO A 275 -37.55 -4.27 29.26
N ALA A 276 -37.57 -3.05 29.80
CA ALA A 276 -38.72 -2.55 30.52
C ALA A 276 -39.92 -2.43 29.57
N SER A 277 -41.08 -2.95 29.99
CA SER A 277 -42.31 -2.93 29.17
C SER A 277 -43.47 -2.36 29.97
N SER A 278 -44.35 -1.60 29.32
CA SER A 278 -45.61 -1.16 29.92
C SER A 278 -46.76 -2.02 29.41
N GLU A 279 -47.60 -2.49 30.34
CA GLU A 279 -48.79 -3.27 30.02
C GLU A 279 -50.00 -2.81 30.86
N TRP A 280 -51.19 -3.02 30.31
CA TRP A 280 -52.43 -2.81 31.04
C TRP A 280 -52.73 -4.04 31.88
N VAL A 281 -52.80 -3.85 33.20
CA VAL A 281 -53.15 -4.92 34.15
C VAL A 281 -54.49 -4.64 34.79
N THR A 282 -55.24 -5.70 35.09
CA THR A 282 -56.49 -5.58 35.86
C THR A 282 -56.17 -5.28 37.32
N VAL A 283 -56.86 -4.27 37.85
CA VAL A 283 -56.68 -3.77 39.21
C VAL A 283 -57.99 -3.84 39.98
N LEU A 284 -57.87 -3.80 41.31
CA LEU A 284 -59.01 -3.69 42.20
C LEU A 284 -59.69 -2.33 42.01
N CYS A 285 -60.94 -2.35 41.54
CA CYS A 285 -61.75 -1.15 41.41
C CYS A 285 -61.89 -0.40 42.75
N ASP A 286 -61.93 0.93 42.69
CA ASP A 286 -62.09 1.78 43.89
C ASP A 286 -63.36 1.44 44.68
N THR A 287 -64.45 1.08 43.98
CA THR A 287 -65.70 0.62 44.59
C THR A 287 -65.56 -0.70 45.36
N ALA A 288 -64.58 -1.53 45.01
CA ALA A 288 -64.29 -2.80 45.67
C ALA A 288 -63.25 -2.67 46.81
N GLN A 289 -62.65 -1.49 47.00
CA GLN A 289 -61.69 -1.20 48.08
C GLN A 289 -62.40 -0.95 49.43
N THR A 290 -63.17 -1.93 49.88
CA THR A 290 -63.87 -1.87 51.18
C THR A 290 -62.89 -2.07 52.34
N ALA A 291 -63.19 -1.52 53.51
CA ALA A 291 -62.35 -1.66 54.71
C ALA A 291 -62.04 -3.13 55.08
N THR A 292 -62.94 -4.06 54.75
CA THR A 292 -62.71 -5.49 54.94
C THR A 292 -61.63 -6.04 54.02
N VAL A 293 -61.67 -5.69 52.72
CA VAL A 293 -60.65 -6.08 51.73
C VAL A 293 -59.31 -5.42 52.06
N VAL A 294 -59.31 -4.16 52.45
CA VAL A 294 -58.08 -3.44 52.82
C VAL A 294 -57.42 -4.03 54.07
N ARG A 295 -58.19 -4.46 55.08
CA ARG A 295 -57.63 -5.18 56.24
C ARG A 295 -57.03 -6.53 55.84
N ALA A 296 -57.65 -7.26 54.92
CA ALA A 296 -57.08 -8.50 54.40
C ALA A 296 -55.76 -8.24 53.65
N LEU A 297 -55.73 -7.19 52.82
CA LEU A 297 -54.51 -6.72 52.13
C LEU A 297 -53.39 -6.34 53.11
N GLN A 298 -53.68 -5.51 54.10
CA GLN A 298 -52.70 -5.09 55.11
C GLN A 298 -52.14 -6.28 55.90
N ARG A 299 -52.98 -7.27 56.27
CA ARG A 299 -52.50 -8.52 56.91
C ARG A 299 -51.61 -9.33 55.98
N GLY A 300 -52.05 -9.58 54.75
CA GLY A 300 -51.28 -10.37 53.79
C GLY A 300 -49.93 -9.74 53.44
N LEU A 301 -49.87 -8.40 53.36
CA LEU A 301 -48.62 -7.66 53.20
C LEU A 301 -47.74 -7.70 54.45
N ALA A 302 -48.33 -7.67 55.65
CA ALA A 302 -47.58 -7.74 56.91
C ALA A 302 -46.96 -9.13 57.13
N GLU A 303 -47.70 -10.19 56.83
CA GLU A 303 -47.22 -11.57 56.89
C GLU A 303 -46.02 -11.82 55.97
N ARG A 304 -45.98 -11.13 54.82
CA ARG A 304 -44.86 -11.18 53.87
C ARG A 304 -43.76 -10.15 54.15
N GLY A 305 -43.86 -9.39 55.24
CA GLY A 305 -42.85 -8.43 55.69
C GLY A 305 -42.85 -7.08 54.96
N TYR A 306 -43.79 -6.83 54.04
CA TYR A 306 -43.87 -5.56 53.29
C TYR A 306 -44.57 -4.44 54.07
N TYR A 307 -45.44 -4.78 55.03
CA TYR A 307 -46.23 -3.82 55.81
C TYR A 307 -46.00 -3.95 57.32
N ASN A 308 -45.65 -2.84 57.96
CA ASN A 308 -45.41 -2.76 59.41
C ASN A 308 -46.31 -1.73 60.13
N GLY A 309 -47.44 -1.37 59.51
CA GLY A 309 -48.42 -0.43 60.06
C GLY A 309 -49.59 -1.13 60.78
N ALA A 310 -50.55 -0.33 61.25
CA ALA A 310 -51.78 -0.84 61.83
C ALA A 310 -52.71 -1.42 60.76
N VAL A 311 -53.31 -2.58 61.03
CA VAL A 311 -54.32 -3.18 60.16
C VAL A 311 -55.68 -2.52 60.43
N ASP A 312 -55.83 -1.28 59.94
CA ASP A 312 -56.98 -0.42 60.20
C ASP A 312 -58.04 -0.45 59.08
N GLY A 313 -57.71 -0.99 57.91
CA GLY A 313 -58.58 -0.98 56.73
C GLY A 313 -58.56 0.32 55.95
N ILE A 314 -57.57 1.20 56.20
CA ILE A 314 -57.42 2.49 55.53
C ILE A 314 -56.23 2.43 54.55
N ILE A 315 -56.47 2.81 53.30
CA ILE A 315 -55.43 2.94 52.29
C ILE A 315 -54.70 4.27 52.49
N GLY A 316 -53.68 4.26 53.35
CA GLY A 316 -52.76 5.39 53.53
C GLY A 316 -51.42 5.19 52.81
N ASN A 317 -50.53 6.18 52.90
CA ASN A 317 -49.19 6.15 52.28
C ASN A 317 -48.37 4.91 52.66
N ARG A 318 -48.48 4.45 53.91
CA ARG A 318 -47.78 3.24 54.37
C ARG A 318 -48.29 1.99 53.67
N THR A 319 -49.61 1.88 53.50
CA THR A 319 -50.27 0.76 52.81
C THR A 319 -49.87 0.77 51.34
N MET A 320 -49.93 1.92 50.67
CA MET A 320 -49.56 2.05 49.26
C MET A 320 -48.08 1.78 48.98
N ARG A 321 -47.17 2.20 49.88
CA ARG A 321 -45.75 1.86 49.75
C ARG A 321 -45.51 0.35 49.86
N ALA A 322 -46.21 -0.31 50.79
CA ALA A 322 -46.13 -1.76 50.96
C ALA A 322 -46.71 -2.51 49.75
N VAL A 323 -47.85 -2.06 49.22
CA VAL A 323 -48.44 -2.58 47.99
C VAL A 323 -47.46 -2.45 46.82
N ARG A 324 -46.87 -1.27 46.62
CA ARG A 324 -45.91 -1.05 45.53
C ARG A 324 -44.66 -1.91 45.67
N ALA A 325 -44.09 -2.01 46.88
CA ALA A 325 -42.92 -2.85 47.13
C ALA A 325 -43.19 -4.33 46.88
N TYR A 326 -44.36 -4.82 47.28
CA TYR A 326 -44.79 -6.20 47.02
C TYR A 326 -45.03 -6.44 45.52
N GLN A 327 -45.70 -5.52 44.84
CA GLN A 327 -45.96 -5.63 43.40
C GLN A 327 -44.68 -5.55 42.58
N LEU A 328 -43.69 -4.75 42.99
CA LEU A 328 -42.37 -4.69 42.38
C LEU A 328 -41.64 -6.04 42.44
N ASP A 329 -41.75 -6.76 43.57
CA ASP A 329 -41.18 -8.10 43.71
C ASP A 329 -41.86 -9.13 42.79
N LEU A 330 -43.16 -8.95 42.54
CA LEU A 330 -43.90 -9.71 41.53
C LEU A 330 -43.61 -9.27 40.08
N GLY A 331 -42.78 -8.24 39.88
CA GLY A 331 -42.40 -7.73 38.57
C GLY A 331 -43.33 -6.64 37.99
N TYR A 332 -44.17 -6.00 38.81
CA TYR A 332 -45.11 -4.95 38.39
C TYR A 332 -44.88 -3.65 39.17
N ASP A 333 -44.40 -2.60 38.49
CA ASP A 333 -44.37 -1.24 39.04
C ASP A 333 -45.66 -0.50 38.68
N THR A 334 -46.59 -0.40 39.64
CA THR A 334 -47.82 0.37 39.50
C THR A 334 -48.30 0.90 40.84
N PRO A 335 -48.87 2.11 40.90
CA PRO A 335 -49.48 2.63 42.10
C PRO A 335 -50.86 2.03 42.39
N ALA A 336 -51.48 1.28 41.48
CA ALA A 336 -52.77 0.63 41.71
C ALA A 336 -52.61 -0.77 42.34
N ILE A 337 -53.66 -1.27 43.00
CA ILE A 337 -53.66 -2.62 43.60
C ILE A 337 -54.01 -3.63 42.50
N THR A 338 -53.03 -4.42 42.02
CA THR A 338 -53.26 -5.41 40.96
C THR A 338 -54.07 -6.60 41.48
N LEU A 339 -54.98 -7.13 40.65
CA LEU A 339 -55.72 -8.35 41.02
C LEU A 339 -54.78 -9.55 41.18
N ILE A 340 -53.73 -9.63 40.36
CA ILE A 340 -52.68 -10.66 40.47
C ILE A 340 -52.00 -10.58 41.85
N GLY A 341 -51.70 -9.36 42.33
CA GLY A 341 -51.17 -9.16 43.68
C GLY A 341 -52.11 -9.68 44.76
N LEU A 342 -53.41 -9.40 44.64
CA LEU A 342 -54.44 -9.89 45.58
C LEU A 342 -54.65 -11.40 45.52
N GLN A 343 -54.56 -12.01 44.33
CA GLN A 343 -54.61 -13.46 44.13
C GLN A 343 -53.41 -14.14 44.80
N ASN A 344 -52.20 -13.60 44.62
CA ASN A 344 -51.00 -14.11 45.29
C ASN A 344 -51.04 -13.94 46.82
N LEU A 345 -51.84 -13.01 47.33
CA LEU A 345 -52.14 -12.85 48.76
C LEU A 345 -53.30 -13.75 49.25
N GLY A 346 -53.99 -14.45 48.35
CA GLY A 346 -55.14 -15.31 48.68
C GLY A 346 -56.41 -14.56 49.06
N ILE A 347 -56.54 -13.28 48.66
CA ILE A 347 -57.66 -12.41 49.05
C ILE A 347 -58.82 -12.53 48.06
N VAL A 348 -58.48 -12.76 46.79
CA VAL A 348 -59.43 -12.99 45.70
C VAL A 348 -58.97 -14.20 44.91
N SER A 349 -59.91 -14.98 44.36
CA SER A 349 -59.65 -16.18 43.55
C SER A 349 -59.82 -15.87 42.08
#